data_AF-A0A7Y2CZD8-F1
#
_entry.id   AF-A0A7Y2CZD8-F1
#
_cell.length_a   1.000
_cell.length_b   1.000
_cell.length_c   1.000
_cell.angle_alpha   90.00
_cell.angle_beta   90.00
_cell.angle_gamma   90.00
#
_symmetry.space_group_name_H-M   'P 1'
#
loop_
_entity.id
_entity.type
_entity.pdbx_description
1 polymer ?
#
loop_
_entity_poly.entity_id
_entity_poly.type
_entity_poly.pdbx_seq_one_letter_code
_entity_poly.pdbx_strand_id
1 'polypeptide(L)'
;MDLFLGTGILAASYLLFCWAWAAHRGIPRAAWADWPGASMLICVGLTMMAPIGLGFLIKGALSPLSNLTEIGIAPLAITAVLVLMAVFGGNWFRRLAGHGPVSAPDAVNRNAAPTAEIRNRAA
;
A
#
# COMPACT_ATOMS: atom_id res chain seq x y z
N MET A 1 3.23 -23.59 8.45
CA MET A 1 3.10 -22.29 9.13
C MET A 1 3.64 -21.13 8.28
N ASP A 2 4.83 -21.27 7.69
CA ASP A 2 5.47 -20.21 6.87
C ASP A 2 4.59 -19.68 5.72
N LEU A 3 3.84 -20.55 5.04
CA LEU A 3 2.97 -20.15 3.91
C LEU A 3 1.80 -19.25 4.35
N PHE A 4 1.21 -19.53 5.52
CA PHE A 4 0.16 -18.69 6.14
C PHE A 4 0.72 -17.37 6.65
N LEU A 5 1.92 -17.40 7.23
CA LEU A 5 2.59 -16.19 7.69
C LEU A 5 2.94 -15.28 6.51
N GLY A 6 3.50 -15.86 5.43
CA GLY A 6 3.87 -15.12 4.22
C GLY A 6 2.67 -14.49 3.52
N THR A 7 1.59 -15.26 3.36
CA THR A 7 0.32 -14.74 2.79
C THR A 7 -0.32 -13.68 3.66
N GLY A 8 -0.34 -13.86 4.99
CA GLY A 8 -0.83 -12.86 5.94
C GLY A 8 -0.04 -11.55 5.89
N ILE A 9 1.29 -11.62 5.88
CA ILE A 9 2.16 -10.45 5.79
C ILE A 9 1.96 -9.72 4.45
N LEU A 10 1.84 -10.45 3.35
CA LEU A 10 1.61 -9.85 2.03
C LEU A 10 0.23 -9.20 1.92
N ALA A 11 -0.82 -9.85 2.43
CA ALA A 11 -2.16 -9.28 2.44
C ALA A 11 -2.23 -8.02 3.32
N ALA A 12 -1.60 -8.05 4.50
CA ALA A 12 -1.52 -6.88 5.38
C ALA A 12 -0.75 -5.74 4.72
N SER A 13 0.39 -6.03 4.10
CA SER A 13 1.18 -5.03 3.35
C SER A 13 0.37 -4.41 2.21
N TYR A 14 -0.36 -5.22 1.45
CA TYR A 14 -1.21 -4.74 0.36
C TYR A 14 -2.36 -3.86 0.85
N LEU A 15 -3.06 -4.28 1.91
CA LEU A 15 -4.16 -3.49 2.49
C LEU A 15 -3.65 -2.17 3.07
N LEU A 16 -2.50 -2.18 3.73
CA LEU A 16 -1.86 -0.98 4.27
C LEU A 16 -1.44 -0.04 3.13
N PHE A 17 -0.93 -0.57 2.03
CA PHE A 17 -0.64 0.21 0.82
C PHE A 17 -1.90 0.85 0.24
N CYS A 18 -3.00 0.09 0.09
CA CYS A 18 -4.25 0.64 -0.43
C CYS A 18 -4.85 1.71 0.48
N TRP A 19 -4.79 1.51 1.80
CA TRP A 19 -5.22 2.48 2.78
C TRP A 19 -4.38 3.76 2.71
N ALA A 20 -3.04 3.64 2.66
CA ALA A 20 -2.15 4.78 2.53
C ALA A 20 -2.38 5.52 1.20
N TRP A 21 -2.53 4.78 0.10
CA TRP A 21 -2.84 5.34 -1.21
C TRP A 21 -4.15 6.14 -1.19
N ALA A 22 -5.21 5.59 -0.60
CA ALA A 22 -6.48 6.27 -0.44
C ALA A 22 -6.37 7.51 0.46
N ALA A 23 -5.55 7.47 1.51
CA ALA A 23 -5.32 8.62 2.38
C ALA A 23 -4.57 9.78 1.69
N HIS A 24 -3.66 9.47 0.76
CA HIS A 24 -2.95 10.46 -0.04
C HIS A 24 -3.77 11.03 -1.20
N ARG A 25 -4.66 10.22 -1.79
CA ARG A 25 -5.43 10.57 -3.00
C ARG A 25 -6.89 10.96 -2.73
N GLY A 26 -7.40 10.66 -1.54
CA GLY A 26 -8.78 10.95 -1.15
C GLY A 26 -9.05 12.44 -1.05
N ILE A 27 -10.31 12.82 -1.24
CA ILE A 27 -10.81 14.19 -1.08
C ILE A 27 -11.88 14.17 0.01
N PRO A 28 -11.66 14.83 1.16
CA PRO A 28 -10.45 15.56 1.56
C PRO A 28 -9.27 14.61 1.87
N ARG A 29 -8.04 15.10 1.67
CA ARG A 29 -6.81 14.35 1.97
C ARG A 29 -6.67 14.14 3.48
N ALA A 30 -6.16 12.98 3.89
CA ALA A 30 -5.96 12.71 5.32
C ALA A 30 -4.87 13.62 5.90
N ALA A 31 -5.11 14.22 7.07
CA ALA A 31 -4.19 15.18 7.69
C ALA A 31 -2.79 14.58 8.00
N TRP A 32 -2.73 13.28 8.33
CA TRP A 32 -1.46 12.60 8.56
C TRP A 32 -0.64 12.42 7.27
N ALA A 33 -1.30 12.38 6.10
CA ALA A 33 -0.64 12.20 4.82
C ALA A 33 0.16 13.45 4.40
N ASP A 34 -0.05 14.58 5.06
CA ASP A 34 0.75 15.81 4.88
C ASP A 34 1.98 15.84 5.80
N TRP A 35 2.07 14.94 6.77
CA TRP A 35 3.27 14.79 7.61
C TRP A 35 4.31 13.93 6.88
N PRO A 36 5.47 14.50 6.47
CA PRO A 36 6.48 13.75 5.71
C PRO A 36 7.06 12.59 6.52
N GLY A 37 7.20 12.75 7.85
CA GLY A 37 7.67 11.69 8.74
C GLY A 37 6.73 10.48 8.78
N ALA A 38 5.41 10.70 8.84
CA ALA A 38 4.43 9.62 8.81
C ALA A 38 4.41 8.89 7.46
N SER A 39 4.51 9.64 6.37
CA SER A 39 4.56 9.10 5.01
C SER A 39 5.81 8.24 4.78
N MET A 40 6.98 8.71 5.25
CA MET A 40 8.22 7.92 5.19
C MET A 40 8.16 6.67 6.06
N LEU A 41 7.61 6.75 7.27
CA LEU A 41 7.48 5.60 8.15
C LEU A 41 6.65 4.48 7.49
N ILE A 42 5.53 4.85 6.86
CA ILE A 42 4.67 3.91 6.13
C ILE A 42 5.40 3.32 4.92
N CYS A 43 6.15 4.13 4.16
CA CYS A 43 6.97 3.66 3.05
C CYS A 43 8.04 2.65 3.49
N VAL A 44 8.76 2.93 4.58
CA VAL A 44 9.76 2.02 5.15
C VAL A 44 9.10 0.74 5.65
N GLY A 45 7.97 0.84 6.34
CA GLY A 45 7.21 -0.33 6.79
C GLY A 45 6.80 -1.24 5.63
N LEU A 46 6.25 -0.67 4.56
CA LEU A 46 5.83 -1.40 3.37
C LEU A 46 7.00 -2.06 2.63
N THR A 47 8.11 -1.33 2.46
CA THR A 47 9.31 -1.84 1.78
C THR A 47 10.01 -2.95 2.57
N MET A 48 9.82 -3.03 3.88
CA MET A 48 10.31 -4.15 4.71
C MET A 48 9.32 -5.31 4.80
N MET A 49 8.01 -5.06 4.93
CA MET A 49 7.03 -6.13 5.08
C MET A 49 6.85 -6.99 3.81
N ALA A 50 6.82 -6.39 2.63
CA ALA A 50 6.56 -7.14 1.40
C ALA A 50 7.66 -8.19 1.08
N PRO A 51 8.98 -7.86 1.16
CA PRO A 51 10.04 -8.86 0.99
C PRO A 51 10.03 -9.96 2.06
N ILE A 52 9.71 -9.61 3.32
CA ILE A 52 9.61 -10.59 4.41
C ILE A 52 8.49 -11.59 4.12
N GLY A 53 7.30 -11.11 3.74
CA GLY A 53 6.18 -11.98 3.38
C GLY A 53 6.48 -12.88 2.17
N LEU A 54 7.18 -12.35 1.18
CA LEU A 54 7.65 -13.12 0.02
C LEU A 54 8.67 -14.20 0.42
N GLY A 55 9.60 -13.88 1.32
CA GLY A 55 10.58 -14.85 1.84
C GLY A 55 9.92 -16.02 2.56
N PHE A 56 8.90 -15.76 3.38
CA PHE A 56 8.11 -16.81 4.02
C PHE A 56 7.30 -17.65 3.02
N LEU A 57 6.78 -17.04 1.96
CA LEU A 57 6.12 -17.77 0.87
C LEU A 57 7.08 -18.71 0.14
N ILE A 58 8.28 -18.24 -0.21
CA ILE A 58 9.30 -19.04 -0.89
C ILE A 58 9.72 -20.21 0.01
N LYS A 59 9.98 -19.94 1.29
CA LYS A 59 10.31 -20.98 2.28
C LYS A 59 9.18 -22.00 2.42
N GLY A 60 7.93 -21.55 2.43
CA GLY A 60 6.75 -22.41 2.44
C GLY A 60 6.62 -23.26 1.16
N ALA A 61 6.87 -22.68 -0.01
CA ALA A 61 6.79 -23.37 -1.30
C ALA A 61 7.88 -24.44 -1.47
N LEU A 62 9.04 -24.24 -0.84
CA LEU A 62 10.14 -25.19 -0.83
C LEU A 62 10.02 -26.26 0.27
N SER A 63 9.00 -26.17 1.14
CA SER A 63 8.79 -27.16 2.20
C SER A 63 8.18 -28.46 1.65
N PRO A 64 8.58 -29.63 2.18
CA PRO A 64 8.15 -30.92 1.64
C PRO A 64 6.63 -31.10 1.75
N LEU A 65 6.01 -31.69 0.70
CA LEU A 65 4.56 -31.83 0.54
C LEU A 65 3.85 -32.53 1.71
N SER A 66 4.56 -33.37 2.47
CA SER A 66 4.04 -34.02 3.69
C SER A 66 3.58 -33.04 4.77
N ASN A 67 4.14 -31.81 4.78
CA ASN A 67 3.73 -30.75 5.69
C ASN A 67 2.49 -29.98 5.20
N LEU A 68 2.13 -30.13 3.92
CA LEU A 68 0.94 -29.49 3.33
C LEU A 68 -0.32 -30.34 3.54
N THR A 69 -0.19 -31.66 3.68
CA THR A 69 -1.31 -32.59 3.92
C THR A 69 -1.94 -32.47 5.31
N GLU A 70 -1.23 -31.86 6.28
CA GLU A 70 -1.78 -31.55 7.61
C GLU A 70 -2.50 -30.19 7.67
N ILE A 71 -2.57 -29.47 6.56
CA ILE A 71 -3.26 -28.17 6.50
C ILE A 71 -4.76 -28.41 6.55
N GLY A 72 -5.36 -28.14 7.71
CA GLY A 72 -6.82 -28.12 7.87
C GLY A 72 -7.51 -27.08 6.97
N ILE A 73 -8.83 -27.18 6.85
CA ILE A 73 -9.65 -26.31 5.99
C ILE A 73 -9.64 -24.84 6.48
N ALA A 74 -9.61 -24.64 7.80
CA ALA A 74 -9.66 -23.31 8.42
C ALA A 74 -8.53 -22.36 7.98
N PRO A 75 -7.23 -22.72 8.06
CA PRO A 75 -6.16 -21.84 7.60
C PRO A 75 -6.21 -21.60 6.08
N LEU A 76 -6.67 -22.58 5.29
CA LEU A 76 -6.86 -22.43 3.84
C LEU A 76 -7.95 -21.41 3.50
N ALA A 77 -9.06 -21.43 4.24
CA ALA A 77 -10.14 -20.45 4.14
C ALA A 77 -9.67 -19.04 4.54
N ILE A 78 -8.86 -18.91 5.59
CA ILE A 78 -8.27 -17.63 6.01
C ILE A 78 -7.38 -17.06 4.91
N THR A 79 -6.51 -17.88 4.32
CA THR A 79 -5.67 -17.45 3.18
C THR A 79 -6.52 -17.02 1.99
N ALA A 80 -7.57 -17.77 1.65
CA ALA A 80 -8.47 -17.40 0.56
C ALA A 80 -9.14 -16.04 0.83
N VAL A 81 -9.61 -15.78 2.05
CA VAL A 81 -10.19 -14.48 2.42
C VAL A 81 -9.15 -13.35 2.35
N LEU A 82 -7.92 -13.59 2.80
CA LEU A 82 -6.82 -12.63 2.71
C LEU A 82 -6.44 -12.30 1.27
N VAL A 83 -6.41 -13.31 0.39
CA VAL A 83 -6.19 -13.13 -1.05
C VAL A 83 -7.35 -12.36 -1.67
N LEU A 84 -8.59 -12.68 -1.33
CA LEU A 84 -9.75 -11.93 -1.80
C LEU A 84 -9.69 -10.47 -1.33
N MET A 85 -9.35 -10.21 -0.08
CA MET A 85 -9.14 -8.86 0.45
C MET A 85 -8.01 -8.13 -0.28
N ALA A 86 -6.94 -8.83 -0.67
CA ALA A 86 -5.87 -8.25 -1.47
C ALA A 86 -6.29 -8.00 -2.93
N VAL A 87 -7.11 -8.84 -3.55
CA VAL A 87 -7.55 -8.60 -4.94
C VAL A 87 -8.62 -7.51 -5.01
N PHE A 88 -9.55 -7.49 -4.05
CA PHE A 88 -10.71 -6.59 -4.07
C PHE A 88 -10.51 -5.32 -3.24
N GLY A 89 -9.57 -5.31 -2.30
CA GLY A 89 -9.32 -4.18 -1.40
C GLY A 89 -8.99 -2.90 -2.15
N GLY A 90 -8.13 -2.96 -3.17
CA GLY A 90 -7.80 -1.78 -3.97
C GLY A 90 -9.02 -1.11 -4.62
N ASN A 91 -9.95 -1.91 -5.17
CA ASN A 91 -11.19 -1.39 -5.76
C ASN A 91 -12.15 -0.83 -4.69
N TRP A 92 -12.19 -1.43 -3.51
CA TRP A 92 -13.00 -0.91 -2.40
C TRP A 92 -12.46 0.44 -1.90
N PHE A 93 -11.16 0.55 -1.67
CA PHE A 93 -10.52 1.80 -1.25
C PHE A 93 -10.61 2.89 -2.32
N ARG A 94 -10.52 2.53 -3.62
CA ARG A 94 -10.78 3.46 -4.72
C ARG A 94 -12.20 4.03 -4.73
N ARG A 95 -13.20 3.20 -4.43
CA ARG A 95 -14.60 3.64 -4.34
C ARG A 95 -14.84 4.53 -3.11
N LEU A 96 -14.22 4.21 -1.99
CA LEU A 96 -14.27 5.04 -0.77
C LEU A 96 -13.56 6.39 -0.94
N ALA A 97 -12.51 6.45 -1.77
CA ALA A 97 -11.76 7.67 -2.02
C ALA A 97 -12.49 8.73 -2.88
N GLY A 98 -13.75 8.48 -3.31
CA GLY A 98 -14.62 9.47 -3.94
C GLY A 98 -14.10 9.98 -5.29
N HIS A 99 -14.42 9.27 -6.38
CA HIS A 99 -14.13 9.76 -7.72
C HIS A 99 -15.13 10.85 -8.15
N GLY A 100 -14.83 12.11 -7.81
CA GLY A 100 -15.19 13.24 -8.68
C GLY A 100 -14.20 13.35 -9.84
N PRO A 101 -14.57 13.93 -11.00
CA PRO A 101 -13.64 14.13 -12.11
C PRO A 101 -12.43 14.92 -11.62
N VAL A 102 -11.25 14.31 -11.72
CA VAL A 102 -9.99 14.93 -11.32
C VAL A 102 -9.67 15.99 -12.37
N SER A 103 -10.15 17.22 -12.18
CA SER A 103 -9.39 18.37 -12.67
C SER A 103 -8.02 18.24 -12.05
N ALA A 104 -7.00 17.99 -12.88
CA ALA A 104 -5.63 17.84 -12.44
C ALA A 104 -5.32 18.98 -11.44
N PRO A 105 -4.98 18.69 -10.17
CA PRO A 105 -4.51 19.74 -9.30
C PRO A 105 -3.27 20.30 -10.00
N ASP A 106 -3.30 21.60 -10.33
CA ASP A 106 -2.13 22.32 -10.79
C ASP A 106 -1.01 21.96 -9.83
N ALA A 107 -0.09 21.12 -10.28
CA ALA A 107 1.03 20.68 -9.48
C ALA A 107 1.91 21.92 -9.32
N VAL A 108 1.63 22.72 -8.28
CA VAL A 108 2.44 23.88 -7.92
C VAL A 108 3.77 23.32 -7.48
N ASN A 109 4.71 23.26 -8.42
CA ASN A 109 6.08 22.91 -8.14
C ASN A 109 6.68 24.02 -7.26
N ARG A 110 6.65 23.82 -5.94
CA ARG A 110 7.28 24.72 -4.97
C ARG A 110 8.80 24.76 -5.09
N ASN A 111 9.38 23.85 -5.87
CA ASN A 111 10.80 23.82 -6.22
C ASN A 111 11.06 24.41 -7.62
N ALA A 112 10.04 24.97 -8.29
CA ALA A 112 10.26 25.70 -9.53
C ALA A 112 11.17 26.89 -9.22
N ALA A 113 12.30 26.97 -9.91
CA ALA A 113 13.17 28.13 -9.82
C ALA A 113 12.34 29.38 -10.11
N PRO A 114 12.52 30.49 -9.37
CA PRO A 114 11.80 31.72 -9.63
C PRO A 114 12.03 32.11 -11.09
N THR A 115 10.99 32.03 -11.90
CA THR A 115 11.04 32.44 -13.29
C THR A 115 11.31 33.95 -13.32
N ALA A 116 12.06 34.38 -14.33
CA ALA A 116 12.64 35.72 -14.44
C ALA A 116 11.62 36.88 -14.36
N GLU A 117 10.31 36.60 -14.40
CA GLU A 117 9.24 37.58 -14.19
C GLU A 117 9.31 38.31 -12.84
N ILE A 118 9.83 37.68 -11.78
CA ILE A 118 9.94 38.35 -10.47
C ILE A 118 11.13 39.33 -10.44
N ARG A 119 12.16 39.12 -11.29
CA ARG A 119 13.35 39.99 -11.31
C ARG A 119 13.06 41.39 -11.88
N ASN A 120 12.08 41.53 -12.77
CA ASN A 120 11.76 42.81 -13.40
C ASN A 120 10.81 43.72 -12.59
N ARG A 121 10.31 43.27 -11.44
CA ARG A 121 9.50 44.10 -10.52
C ARG A 121 10.30 44.67 -9.34
N ALA A 122 11.59 44.35 -9.27
CA ALA A 122 12.49 44.80 -8.21
C ALA A 122 13.59 45.76 -8.72
N ALA A 123 13.44 46.28 -9.94
CA ALA A 123 14.28 47.33 -10.53
C ALA A 123 13.46 48.61 -10.70
#